data_AF-A0A1H9AR81-F1
#
_entry.id   AF-A0A1H9AR81-F1
#
_cell.length_a   1.000
_cell.length_b   1.000
_cell.length_c   1.000
_cell.angle_alpha   90.00
_cell.angle_beta   90.00
_cell.angle_gamma   90.00
#
_symmetry.space_group_name_H-M   'P 1'
#
loop_
_entity.id
_entity.type
_entity.pdbx_description
1 polymer ?
#
loop_
_entity_poly.entity_id
_entity_poly.type
_entity_poly.pdbx_seq_one_letter_code
_entity_poly.pdbx_strand_id
1 'polypeptide(L)'
;MKLEDFLKILHTAVNYASDSLMKNNLELFETYFNKSKSSQTNEEYFTPKTIKMDYPVVGENNTIEQKQLEVPLITLVPVRSSKIEKATFNFEFQIDEKDDNVSVSFNKGVFGNGANCKMELTIVPDENPNGIDCLIDKYNKILDNQG
;
A
#
# COMPACT_ATOMS: atom_id res chain seq x y z
N MET A 1 -13.64 29.79 -4.33
CA MET A 1 -13.89 28.33 -4.48
C MET A 1 -14.83 27.92 -3.35
N LYS A 2 -15.78 27.00 -3.57
CA LYS A 2 -16.60 26.48 -2.46
C LYS A 2 -15.73 25.60 -1.56
N LEU A 3 -15.89 25.70 -0.24
CA LEU A 3 -15.13 24.88 0.70
C LEU A 3 -15.36 23.38 0.45
N GLU A 4 -16.59 22.98 0.17
CA GLU A 4 -16.93 21.58 -0.11
C GLU A 4 -16.18 21.00 -1.31
N ASP A 5 -16.08 21.77 -2.40
CA ASP A 5 -15.38 21.33 -3.61
C ASP A 5 -13.88 21.18 -3.35
N PHE A 6 -13.30 22.10 -2.56
CA PHE A 6 -11.91 22.01 -2.13
C PHE A 6 -11.64 20.74 -1.32
N LEU A 7 -12.49 20.44 -0.32
CA LEU A 7 -12.35 19.25 0.52
C LEU A 7 -12.49 17.95 -0.29
N LYS A 8 -13.45 17.91 -1.24
CA LYS A 8 -13.63 16.78 -2.15
C LYS A 8 -12.39 16.55 -3.03
N ILE A 9 -11.79 17.61 -3.55
CA ILE A 9 -10.55 17.51 -4.35
C ILE A 9 -9.40 16.94 -3.51
N LEU A 10 -9.23 17.39 -2.26
CA LEU A 10 -8.18 16.87 -1.38
C LEU A 10 -8.39 15.37 -1.08
N HIS A 11 -9.61 14.98 -0.74
CA HIS A 11 -9.95 13.57 -0.52
C HIS A 11 -9.64 12.72 -1.76
N THR A 12 -10.03 13.20 -2.94
CA THR A 12 -9.80 12.51 -4.20
C THR A 12 -8.31 12.40 -4.52
N ALA A 13 -7.52 13.45 -4.25
CA ALA A 13 -6.08 13.45 -4.46
C ALA A 13 -5.35 12.48 -3.51
N VAL A 14 -5.76 12.41 -2.25
CA VAL A 14 -5.20 11.46 -1.27
C VAL A 14 -5.50 10.01 -1.67
N ASN A 15 -6.75 9.73 -2.06
CA ASN A 15 -7.12 8.39 -2.55
C ASN A 15 -6.38 8.03 -3.84
N TYR A 16 -6.28 8.95 -4.80
CA TYR A 16 -5.50 8.73 -6.02
C TYR A 16 -4.02 8.44 -5.74
N ALA A 17 -3.40 9.16 -4.81
CA ALA A 17 -2.02 8.92 -4.42
C ALA A 17 -1.86 7.55 -3.72
N SER A 18 -2.82 7.18 -2.88
CA SER A 18 -2.89 5.86 -2.24
C SER A 18 -2.98 4.74 -3.29
N ASP A 19 -3.90 4.86 -4.25
CA ASP A 19 -4.08 3.90 -5.35
C ASP A 19 -2.81 3.78 -6.21
N SER A 20 -2.14 4.90 -6.48
CA SER A 20 -0.89 4.89 -7.23
C SER A 20 0.22 4.13 -6.49
N LEU A 21 0.28 4.21 -5.16
CA LEU A 21 1.23 3.40 -4.37
C LEU A 21 0.84 1.92 -4.36
N MET A 22 -0.46 1.60 -4.33
CA MET A 22 -0.92 0.22 -4.47
C MET A 22 -0.51 -0.39 -5.81
N LYS A 23 -0.50 0.40 -6.88
CA LYS A 23 -0.02 -0.07 -8.19
C LYS A 23 1.44 -0.51 -8.14
N ASN A 24 2.30 0.18 -7.39
CA ASN A 24 3.68 -0.27 -7.20
C ASN A 24 3.75 -1.61 -6.45
N ASN A 25 2.79 -1.88 -5.56
CA ASN A 25 2.70 -3.19 -4.91
C ASN A 25 2.29 -4.31 -5.90
N LEU A 26 1.72 -4.00 -7.07
CA LEU A 26 1.43 -5.00 -8.10
C LEU A 26 2.70 -5.46 -8.84
N GLU A 27 3.72 -4.61 -8.97
CA GLU A 27 5.01 -4.96 -9.59
C GLU A 27 5.70 -6.14 -8.87
N LEU A 28 5.38 -6.32 -7.58
CA LEU A 28 5.82 -7.46 -6.79
C LEU A 28 5.31 -8.78 -7.36
N PHE A 29 4.05 -8.83 -7.81
CA PHE A 29 3.50 -10.04 -8.44
C PHE A 29 4.20 -10.33 -9.77
N GLU A 30 4.47 -9.31 -10.57
CA GLU A 30 5.19 -9.47 -11.84
C GLU A 30 6.64 -9.96 -11.61
N THR A 31 7.28 -9.46 -10.56
CA THR A 31 8.67 -9.77 -10.24
C THR A 31 8.83 -11.17 -9.66
N TYR A 32 7.99 -11.56 -8.69
CA TYR A 32 8.20 -12.78 -7.90
C TYR A 32 7.25 -13.93 -8.22
N PHE A 33 6.28 -13.75 -9.11
CA PHE A 33 5.34 -14.79 -9.49
C PHE A 33 5.35 -15.04 -11.00
N ASN A 34 5.01 -16.27 -11.38
CA ASN A 34 4.73 -16.67 -12.75
C ASN A 34 3.22 -16.73 -12.95
N LYS A 35 2.73 -16.07 -13.98
CA LYS A 35 1.32 -16.13 -14.36
C LYS A 35 1.09 -17.40 -15.19
N SER A 36 0.22 -18.27 -14.71
CA SER A 36 -0.14 -19.55 -15.34
C SER A 36 -1.64 -19.62 -15.59
N LYS A 37 -2.06 -20.45 -16.55
CA LYS A 37 -3.48 -20.73 -16.81
C LYS A 37 -3.80 -22.17 -16.47
N SER A 38 -4.91 -22.36 -15.77
CA SER A 38 -5.42 -23.69 -15.47
C SER A 38 -5.92 -24.33 -16.77
N SER A 39 -5.38 -25.49 -17.11
CA SER A 39 -5.82 -26.25 -18.29
C SER A 39 -7.26 -26.80 -18.16
N GLN A 40 -7.82 -26.80 -16.94
CA GLN A 40 -9.18 -27.30 -16.66
C GLN A 40 -10.21 -26.17 -16.59
N THR A 41 -9.90 -25.05 -15.94
CA THR A 41 -10.85 -23.96 -15.69
C THR A 41 -10.61 -22.73 -16.56
N ASN A 42 -9.49 -22.69 -17.29
CA ASN A 42 -9.00 -21.53 -18.03
C ASN A 42 -8.78 -20.26 -17.17
N GLU A 43 -8.82 -20.41 -15.84
CA GLU A 43 -8.58 -19.35 -14.88
C GLU A 43 -7.08 -19.06 -14.76
N GLU A 44 -6.77 -17.78 -14.58
CA GLU A 44 -5.41 -17.32 -14.36
C GLU A 44 -5.06 -17.46 -12.88
N TYR A 45 -3.90 -18.06 -12.60
CA TYR A 45 -3.36 -18.18 -11.25
C TYR A 45 -1.87 -17.81 -11.24
N PHE A 46 -1.39 -17.45 -10.05
CA PHE A 46 0.00 -17.07 -9.84
C PHE A 46 0.73 -18.13 -9.03
N THR A 47 1.89 -18.57 -9.51
CA THR A 47 2.80 -19.44 -8.76
C THR A 47 4.05 -18.67 -8.38
N PRO A 48 4.54 -18.76 -7.15
CA PRO A 48 5.78 -18.07 -6.77
C PRO A 48 6.95 -18.65 -7.56
N LYS A 49 7.88 -17.79 -7.96
CA LYS A 49 9.19 -18.21 -8.46
C LYS A 49 9.98 -18.79 -7.29
N THR A 50 10.55 -19.98 -7.45
CA THR A 50 11.31 -20.68 -6.40
C THR A 50 12.78 -20.82 -6.78
N ILE A 51 13.64 -20.95 -5.77
CA ILE A 51 15.03 -21.37 -5.93
C ILE A 51 15.30 -22.62 -5.12
N LYS A 52 16.27 -23.42 -5.56
CA LYS A 52 16.78 -24.55 -4.79
C LYS A 52 17.86 -24.05 -3.85
N MET A 53 17.67 -24.31 -2.56
CA MET A 53 18.62 -23.96 -1.51
C MET A 53 18.98 -25.22 -0.74
N ASP A 54 20.27 -25.51 -0.65
CA ASP A 54 20.76 -26.58 0.22
C ASP A 54 21.07 -25.99 1.58
N TYR A 55 20.55 -26.61 2.65
CA TYR A 55 20.74 -26.16 4.02
C TYR A 55 21.21 -27.32 4.92
N PRO A 56 22.17 -27.05 5.83
CA PRO A 56 22.70 -28.07 6.74
C PRO A 56 21.73 -28.36 7.89
N VAL A 57 21.43 -29.64 8.09
CA VAL A 57 20.58 -30.13 9.17
C VAL A 57 21.37 -31.10 10.05
N VAL A 58 21.08 -31.11 11.35
CA VAL A 58 21.66 -32.10 12.27
C VAL A 58 20.86 -33.40 12.15
N GLY A 59 21.48 -34.43 11.59
CA GLY A 59 20.90 -35.78 11.49
C GLY A 59 20.97 -36.54 12.82
N GLU A 60 20.37 -37.73 12.85
CA GLU A 60 20.17 -38.56 14.06
C GLU A 60 21.47 -38.89 14.81
N ASN A 61 22.61 -38.92 14.12
CA ASN A 61 23.93 -39.25 14.68
C ASN A 61 24.82 -38.03 14.93
N ASN A 62 24.24 -36.83 15.08
CA ASN A 62 24.98 -35.57 15.21
C ASN A 62 25.86 -35.26 13.97
N THR A 63 25.51 -35.85 12.83
CA THR A 63 26.13 -35.61 11.52
C THR A 63 25.44 -34.46 10.80
N ILE A 64 26.20 -33.66 10.08
CA ILE A 64 25.63 -32.59 9.24
C ILE A 64 25.20 -33.20 7.91
N GLU A 65 23.90 -33.19 7.63
CA GLU A 65 23.31 -33.60 6.37
C GLU A 65 22.88 -32.38 5.56
N GLN A 66 23.02 -32.43 4.23
CA GLN A 66 22.55 -31.36 3.35
C GLN A 66 21.13 -31.68 2.87
N LYS A 67 20.16 -30.85 3.23
CA LYS A 67 18.78 -30.96 2.77
C LYS A 67 18.51 -29.90 1.70
N GLN A 68 18.02 -30.34 0.55
CA GLN A 68 17.60 -29.44 -0.52
C GLN A 68 16.15 -28.98 -0.31
N LEU A 69 15.93 -27.67 -0.33
CA LEU A 69 14.64 -27.02 -0.17
C LEU A 69 14.31 -26.19 -1.41
N GLU A 70 13.04 -26.16 -1.80
CA GLU A 70 12.54 -25.19 -2.80
C GLU A 70 11.94 -23.99 -2.08
N VAL A 71 12.66 -22.87 -2.10
CA VAL A 71 12.30 -21.67 -1.35
C VAL A 71 11.68 -20.63 -2.30
N PRO A 72 10.45 -20.16 -2.04
CA PRO A 72 9.85 -19.06 -2.80
C PRO A 72 10.69 -17.78 -2.67
N LEU A 73 11.07 -17.17 -3.80
CA LEU A 73 11.89 -15.96 -3.84
C LEU A 73 11.31 -14.80 -3.03
N ILE A 74 9.98 -14.70 -2.98
CA ILE A 74 9.28 -13.64 -2.24
C ILE A 74 9.59 -13.63 -0.74
N THR A 75 9.99 -14.78 -0.17
CA THR A 75 10.34 -14.92 1.26
C THR A 75 11.76 -14.46 1.58
N LEU A 76 12.62 -14.37 0.56
CA LEU A 76 14.02 -13.98 0.71
C LEU A 76 14.24 -12.47 0.55
N VAL A 77 13.21 -11.75 0.15
CA VAL A 77 13.29 -10.31 -0.12
C VAL A 77 12.49 -9.55 0.93
N PRO A 78 13.05 -8.47 1.52
CA PRO A 78 12.29 -7.59 2.38
C PRO A 78 11.26 -6.83 1.54
N VAL A 79 10.05 -7.38 1.45
CA VAL A 79 8.92 -6.70 0.83
C VAL A 79 8.47 -5.58 1.76
N ARG A 80 8.48 -4.34 1.26
CA ARG A 80 7.89 -3.20 1.95
C ARG A 80 6.68 -2.75 1.16
N SER A 81 5.49 -2.93 1.71
CA SER A 81 4.29 -2.32 1.16
C SER A 81 4.35 -0.81 1.42
N SER A 82 4.34 -0.01 0.35
CA SER A 82 4.24 1.44 0.50
C SER A 82 2.77 1.80 0.62
N LYS A 83 2.41 2.54 1.67
CA LYS A 83 1.03 2.99 1.92
C LYS A 83 1.00 4.38 2.53
N ILE A 84 -0.08 5.12 2.24
CA ILE A 84 -0.43 6.33 2.97
C ILE A 84 -1.25 5.89 4.17
N GLU A 85 -0.76 6.14 5.39
CA GLU A 85 -1.52 5.87 6.62
C GLU A 85 -2.51 7.01 6.91
N LYS A 86 -2.04 8.26 6.77
CA LYS A 86 -2.83 9.48 6.92
C LYS A 86 -2.16 10.64 6.20
N ALA A 87 -2.96 11.59 5.74
CA ALA A 87 -2.48 12.86 5.22
C ALA A 87 -3.05 14.00 6.07
N THR A 88 -2.16 14.76 6.72
CA THR A 88 -2.53 15.93 7.53
C THR A 88 -2.15 17.19 6.79
N PHE A 89 -3.13 18.06 6.59
CA PHE A 89 -2.96 19.33 5.92
C PHE A 89 -3.28 20.48 6.86
N ASN A 90 -2.42 21.50 6.81
CA ASN A 90 -2.58 22.72 7.58
C ASN A 90 -2.78 23.89 6.62
N PHE A 91 -3.90 24.58 6.73
CA PHE A 91 -4.27 25.66 5.83
C PHE A 91 -4.53 26.96 6.60
N GLU A 92 -4.10 28.07 6.01
CA GLU A 92 -4.56 29.42 6.37
C GLU A 92 -5.35 29.96 5.17
N PHE A 93 -6.61 30.34 5.39
CA PHE A 93 -7.47 30.88 4.33
C PHE A 93 -8.44 31.92 4.89
N GLN A 94 -9.02 32.73 4.02
CA GLN A 94 -10.10 33.64 4.36
C GLN A 94 -11.44 33.02 3.98
N ILE A 95 -12.41 33.16 4.87
CA ILE A 95 -13.81 32.77 4.62
C ILE A 95 -14.62 34.03 4.31
N ASP A 96 -15.32 33.99 3.18
CA ASP A 96 -16.36 34.93 2.83
C ASP A 96 -17.68 34.18 2.62
N GLU A 97 -18.73 34.63 3.29
CA GLU A 97 -20.09 34.12 3.16
C GLU A 97 -20.90 35.07 2.26
N LYS A 98 -21.45 34.53 1.18
CA LYS A 98 -22.41 35.23 0.31
C LYS A 98 -23.53 34.26 -0.06
N ASP A 99 -24.78 34.70 0.12
CA ASP A 99 -25.99 33.95 -0.28
C ASP A 99 -25.97 32.48 0.18
N ASP A 100 -25.78 32.24 1.49
CA ASP A 100 -25.67 30.91 2.13
C ASP A 100 -24.57 29.98 1.57
N ASN A 101 -23.64 30.50 0.78
CA ASN A 101 -22.51 29.76 0.26
C ASN A 101 -21.21 30.22 0.92
N VAL A 102 -20.51 29.27 1.54
CA VAL A 102 -19.19 29.47 2.13
C VAL A 102 -18.13 29.38 1.05
N SER A 103 -17.44 30.49 0.79
CA SER A 103 -16.33 30.57 -0.14
C SER A 103 -15.01 30.72 0.59
N VAL A 104 -13.98 30.04 0.07
CA VAL A 104 -12.61 30.11 0.58
C VAL A 104 -11.67 30.76 -0.42
N SER A 105 -10.75 31.57 0.11
CA SER A 105 -9.67 32.21 -0.64
C SER A 105 -8.33 32.09 0.09
N PHE A 106 -7.26 31.80 -0.67
CA PHE A 106 -5.92 31.53 -0.13
C PHE A 106 -4.92 32.69 -0.37
N ASN A 107 -5.35 33.75 -1.06
CA ASN A 107 -4.49 34.92 -1.33
C ASN A 107 -4.53 35.89 -0.15
N LYS A 108 -3.37 36.12 0.49
CA LYS A 108 -3.13 37.26 1.39
C LYS A 108 -3.00 38.54 0.55
N GLY A 109 -4.11 39.06 0.01
CA GLY A 109 -4.08 40.20 -0.89
C GLY A 109 -5.26 41.14 -0.72
N VAL A 110 -5.13 42.10 0.22
CA VAL A 110 -5.66 43.48 0.30
C VAL A 110 -7.15 43.79 -0.02
N PHE A 111 -7.97 42.86 -0.51
CA PHE A 111 -9.31 43.14 -1.04
C PHE A 111 -10.46 42.27 -0.49
N GLY A 112 -10.27 41.59 0.64
CA GLY A 112 -11.32 40.81 1.30
C GLY A 112 -11.58 41.25 2.73
N ASN A 113 -12.84 41.49 3.10
CA ASN A 113 -13.29 41.68 4.49
C ASN A 113 -13.49 40.33 5.22
N GLY A 114 -12.99 39.23 4.65
CA GLY A 114 -13.18 37.88 5.15
C GLY A 114 -12.42 37.59 6.44
N ALA A 115 -12.96 36.70 7.26
CA ALA A 115 -12.32 36.26 8.49
C ALA A 115 -11.13 35.35 8.16
N ASN A 116 -9.96 35.62 8.76
CA ASN A 116 -8.80 34.73 8.66
C ASN A 116 -9.06 33.48 9.50
N CYS A 117 -9.02 32.32 8.85
CA CYS A 117 -9.20 31.01 9.48
C CYS A 117 -7.95 30.15 9.33
N LYS A 118 -7.71 29.32 10.35
CA LYS A 118 -6.76 28.21 10.31
C LYS A 118 -7.53 26.91 10.41
N MET A 119 -7.17 25.94 9.59
CA MET A 119 -7.80 24.61 9.60
C MET A 119 -6.72 23.53 9.53
N GLU A 120 -6.88 22.53 10.38
CA GLU A 120 -6.20 21.25 10.26
C GLU A 120 -7.19 20.23 9.71
N LEU A 121 -6.81 19.56 8.63
CA LEU A 121 -7.59 18.49 8.01
C LEU A 121 -6.74 17.23 7.99
N THR A 122 -7.25 16.16 8.58
CA THR A 122 -6.65 14.83 8.47
C THR A 122 -7.55 13.95 7.61
N ILE A 123 -6.99 13.39 6.54
CA ILE A 123 -7.64 12.42 5.66
C ILE A 123 -6.97 11.07 5.88
N VAL A 124 -7.77 10.06 6.18
CA VAL A 124 -7.36 8.65 6.20
C VAL A 124 -7.87 8.05 4.89
N PRO A 125 -6.99 7.52 4.02
CA PRO A 125 -7.44 6.86 2.80
C PRO A 125 -8.35 5.67 3.12
N ASP A 126 -9.27 5.35 2.21
CA ASP A 126 -10.09 4.14 2.33
C ASP A 126 -9.20 2.89 2.49
N GLU A 127 -9.62 1.96 3.35
CA GLU A 127 -8.80 0.82 3.79
C GLU A 127 -8.30 -0.02 2.62
N ASN A 128 -6.99 -0.26 2.58
CA ASN A 128 -6.35 -1.07 1.55
C ASN A 128 -6.11 -2.52 2.04
N PRO A 129 -6.23 -3.51 1.15
CA PRO A 129 -6.13 -4.92 1.51
C PRO A 129 -4.76 -5.27 2.08
N ASN A 130 -4.74 -5.84 3.29
CA ASN A 130 -3.57 -6.45 3.95
C ASN A 130 -3.05 -7.72 3.22
N GLY A 131 -3.37 -7.88 1.93
CA GLY A 131 -3.16 -9.12 1.18
C GLY A 131 -1.69 -9.48 1.01
N ILE A 132 -0.81 -8.49 0.77
CA ILE A 132 0.63 -8.72 0.63
C ILE A 132 1.25 -9.15 1.95
N ASP A 133 0.94 -8.44 3.04
CA ASP A 133 1.45 -8.79 4.38
C ASP A 133 0.97 -10.20 4.77
N CYS A 134 -0.30 -10.51 4.55
CA CYS A 134 -0.88 -11.84 4.75
C CYS A 134 -0.23 -12.93 3.89
N LEU A 135 0.14 -12.62 2.64
CA LEU A 135 0.80 -13.54 1.72
C LEU A 135 2.20 -13.90 2.24
N ILE A 136 2.99 -12.90 2.65
CA ILE A 136 4.33 -13.08 3.22
C ILE A 136 4.26 -13.93 4.48
N ASP A 137 3.37 -13.57 5.41
CA ASP A 137 3.19 -14.30 6.66
C ASP A 137 2.85 -15.78 6.44
N LYS A 138 2.02 -16.07 5.44
CA LYS A 138 1.66 -17.46 5.10
C LYS A 138 2.85 -18.23 4.52
N TYR A 139 3.64 -17.63 3.63
CA TYR A 139 4.80 -18.33 3.07
C TYR A 139 5.90 -18.55 4.12
N ASN A 140 6.14 -17.59 5.02
CA ASN A 140 7.08 -17.76 6.12
C ASN A 140 6.64 -18.93 7.03
N LYS A 141 5.36 -18.99 7.40
CA LYS A 141 4.82 -20.13 8.18
C LYS A 141 4.97 -21.47 7.48
N ILE A 142 4.84 -21.53 6.15
CA ILE A 142 5.02 -22.78 5.40
C ILE A 142 6.49 -23.21 5.45
N LEU A 143 7.43 -22.28 5.31
CA LEU A 143 8.86 -22.60 5.40
C LEU A 143 9.26 -23.09 6.79
N ASP A 144 8.74 -22.48 7.85
CA ASP A 144 8.97 -22.93 9.23
C ASP A 144 8.48 -24.38 9.44
N ASN A 145 7.41 -24.79 8.75
CA ASN A 145 6.87 -26.16 8.82
C ASN A 145 7.59 -27.17 7.90
N GLN A 146 8.52 -26.72 7.04
CA GLN A 146 9.34 -27.61 6.20
C GLN A 146 10.72 -27.92 6.81
N GLY A 147 11.11 -27.16 7.85
CA GLY A 147 12.31 -27.39 8.68
C GLY A 147 12.08 -28.50 9.69
#